data_AF-A0A821X0K8-F1
#
_entry.id   AF-A0A821X0K8-F1
#
_cell.length_a   1.000
_cell.length_b   1.000
_cell.length_c   1.000
_cell.angle_alpha   90.00
_cell.angle_beta   90.00
_cell.angle_gamma   90.00
#
_symmetry.space_group_name_H-M   'P 1'
#
loop_
_entity.id
_entity.type
_entity.pdbx_description
1 polymer ?
#
loop_
_entity_poly.entity_id
_entity_poly.type
_entity_poly.pdbx_seq_one_letter_code
_entity_poly.pdbx_strand_id
1 'polypeptide(L)'
;MKLKLLVIFFRQTLNEQTSEPENYLLVQQINDLERDSIEKIRQTADEVRKLLLHYTAKHIPDIEIELNKFTDQLRQSRHENDFVETDLYRWKNQLIQLSDELNKPSNITIRQDSKSLVNRIYVDISTSKCCSYV
;
A
#
# COMPACT_ATOMS: atom_id res chain seq x y z
N MET A 1 60.70 -0.88 0.78
CA MET A 1 59.92 0.14 0.02
C MET A 1 58.43 -0.19 -0.09
N LYS A 2 58.03 -1.42 -0.46
CA LYS A 2 56.60 -1.81 -0.63
C LYS A 2 55.70 -1.64 0.61
N LEU A 3 56.19 -2.00 1.80
CA LEU A 3 55.39 -1.95 3.04
C LEU A 3 54.95 -0.52 3.43
N LYS A 4 55.83 0.47 3.18
CA LYS A 4 55.58 1.88 3.51
C LYS A 4 54.47 2.46 2.63
N LEU A 5 54.40 2.03 1.37
CA LEU A 5 53.34 2.41 0.43
C LEU A 5 51.97 1.87 0.86
N LEU A 6 51.93 0.60 1.30
CA LEU A 6 50.71 -0.05 1.78
C LEU A 6 50.12 0.67 2.99
N VAL A 7 50.97 1.07 3.95
CA VAL A 7 50.54 1.81 5.15
C VAL A 7 49.98 3.19 4.80
N ILE A 8 50.57 3.89 3.83
CA ILE A 8 50.08 5.20 3.39
C ILE A 8 48.70 5.04 2.74
N PHE A 9 48.55 4.06 1.84
CA PHE A 9 47.27 3.78 1.19
C PHE A 9 46.19 3.43 2.21
N PHE A 10 46.51 2.57 3.17
CA PHE A 10 45.55 2.17 4.21
C PHE A 10 45.14 3.35 5.11
N ARG A 11 46.09 4.22 5.50
CA ARG A 11 45.78 5.44 6.26
C ARG A 11 44.90 6.39 5.47
N GLN A 12 45.11 6.49 4.16
CA GLN A 12 44.29 7.32 3.29
C GLN A 12 42.86 6.79 3.23
N THR A 13 42.68 5.48 3.03
CA THR A 13 41.36 4.84 3.05
C THR A 13 40.65 4.97 4.40
N LEU A 14 41.38 4.87 5.51
CA LEU A 14 40.82 5.11 6.85
C LEU A 14 40.34 6.56 7.02
N ASN A 15 41.15 7.53 6.58
CA ASN A 15 40.79 8.95 6.67
C ASN A 15 39.56 9.27 5.80
N GLU A 16 39.52 8.77 4.57
CA GLU A 16 38.38 8.92 3.66
C GLU A 16 37.09 8.38 4.29
N GLN A 17 37.16 7.19 4.89
CA GLN A 17 36.03 6.56 5.59
C GLN A 17 35.57 7.35 6.83
N THR A 18 36.49 7.90 7.62
CA THR A 18 36.13 8.73 8.79
C THR A 18 35.56 10.11 8.43
N SER A 19 35.82 10.59 7.22
CA SER A 19 35.40 11.93 6.77
C SER A 19 33.99 11.94 6.19
N GLU A 20 33.55 10.81 5.61
CA GLU A 20 32.23 10.67 4.97
C GLU A 20 31.53 9.38 5.46
N PRO A 21 30.89 9.41 6.65
CA PRO A 21 30.25 8.24 7.25
C PRO A 21 29.15 7.62 6.37
N GLU A 22 28.55 8.41 5.50
CA GLU A 22 27.50 7.96 4.58
C GLU A 22 28.04 7.01 3.49
N ASN A 23 29.34 7.03 3.23
CA ASN A 23 30.00 6.11 2.29
C ASN A 23 30.39 4.77 2.91
N TYR A 24 30.15 4.57 4.22
CA TYR A 24 30.38 3.26 4.81
C TYR A 24 29.52 2.22 4.09
N LEU A 25 30.14 1.13 3.64
CA LEU A 25 29.47 0.07 2.88
C LEU A 25 28.22 -0.47 3.61
N LEU A 26 28.27 -0.57 4.95
CA LEU A 26 27.15 -1.01 5.77
C LEU A 26 25.99 0.01 5.78
N VAL A 27 26.29 1.30 5.74
CA VAL A 27 25.28 2.36 5.63
C VAL A 27 24.63 2.32 4.24
N GLN A 28 25.42 2.15 3.19
CA GLN A 28 24.89 1.95 1.82
C GLN A 28 23.99 0.73 1.73
N GLN A 29 24.34 -0.39 2.37
CA GLN A 29 23.48 -1.57 2.44
C GLN A 29 22.14 -1.30 3.14
N ILE A 30 22.13 -0.51 4.22
CA ILE A 30 20.89 -0.10 4.87
C ILE A 30 20.04 0.76 3.93
N ASN A 31 20.66 1.72 3.23
CA ASN A 31 19.98 2.60 2.27
C ASN A 31 19.37 1.81 1.10
N ASP A 32 20.08 0.80 0.59
CA ASP A 32 19.57 -0.08 -0.45
C ASP A 32 18.36 -0.89 0.04
N LEU A 33 18.44 -1.48 1.24
CA LEU A 33 17.35 -2.22 1.84
C LEU A 33 16.11 -1.34 2.11
N GLU A 34 16.31 -0.09 2.54
CA GLU A 34 15.25 0.89 2.72
C GLU A 34 14.56 1.19 1.39
N ARG A 35 15.34 1.55 0.35
CA ARG A 35 14.82 1.85 -0.99
C ARG A 35 14.00 0.69 -1.54
N ASP A 36 14.54 -0.52 -1.48
CA ASP A 36 13.89 -1.72 -2.00
C ASP A 36 12.59 -2.03 -1.25
N SER A 37 12.55 -1.76 0.06
CA SER A 37 11.35 -1.94 0.89
C SER A 37 10.25 -0.93 0.56
N ILE A 38 10.61 0.34 0.36
CA ILE A 38 9.67 1.38 -0.09
C ILE A 38 9.09 1.02 -1.45
N GLU A 39 9.93 0.55 -2.37
CA GLU A 39 9.49 0.17 -3.71
C GLU A 39 8.51 -1.00 -3.68
N LYS A 40 8.77 -2.04 -2.88
CA LYS A 40 7.82 -3.16 -2.68
C LYS A 40 6.47 -2.69 -2.13
N ILE A 41 6.46 -1.77 -1.18
CA ILE A 41 5.22 -1.18 -0.65
C ILE A 41 4.46 -0.47 -1.77
N ARG A 42 5.14 0.35 -2.58
CA ARG A 42 4.53 1.10 -3.67
C ARG A 42 3.93 0.18 -4.73
N GLN A 43 4.70 -0.82 -5.18
CA GLN A 43 4.26 -1.80 -6.17
C GLN A 43 3.02 -2.56 -5.69
N THR A 44 3.06 -3.08 -4.46
CA THR A 44 1.92 -3.80 -3.86
C THR A 44 0.69 -2.90 -3.77
N ALA A 45 0.86 -1.64 -3.34
CA ALA A 45 -0.24 -0.69 -3.27
C ALA A 45 -0.84 -0.39 -4.65
N ASP A 46 0.00 -0.23 -5.67
CA ASP A 46 -0.45 0.04 -7.04
C ASP A 46 -1.16 -1.16 -7.67
N GLU A 47 -0.68 -2.38 -7.44
CA GLU A 47 -1.36 -3.61 -7.86
C GLU A 47 -2.75 -3.71 -7.23
N VAL A 48 -2.85 -3.49 -5.92
CA VAL A 48 -4.13 -3.53 -5.20
C VAL A 48 -5.07 -2.42 -5.68
N ARG A 49 -4.57 -1.20 -5.93
CA ARG A 49 -5.37 -0.10 -6.51
C ARG A 49 -5.90 -0.45 -7.88
N LYS A 50 -5.06 -1.00 -8.77
CA LYS A 50 -5.48 -1.42 -10.12
C LYS A 50 -6.56 -2.51 -10.05
N LEU A 51 -6.39 -3.48 -9.17
CA LEU A 51 -7.37 -4.54 -8.93
C LEU A 51 -8.70 -3.96 -8.44
N LEU A 52 -8.65 -3.07 -7.45
CA LEU A 52 -9.83 -2.38 -6.91
C LEU A 52 -10.57 -1.63 -8.01
N LEU A 53 -9.86 -0.79 -8.79
CA LEU A 53 -10.45 -0.02 -9.88
C LEU A 53 -11.11 -0.91 -10.94
N HIS A 54 -10.47 -2.03 -11.30
CA HIS A 54 -11.02 -2.99 -12.26
C HIS A 54 -12.35 -3.58 -11.77
N TYR A 55 -12.45 -3.98 -10.50
CA TYR A 55 -13.69 -4.52 -9.96
C TYR A 55 -14.76 -3.45 -9.71
N THR A 56 -14.38 -2.27 -9.24
CA THR A 56 -15.32 -1.14 -9.10
C THR A 56 -15.91 -0.75 -10.45
N ALA A 57 -15.09 -0.66 -11.51
CA ALA A 57 -15.56 -0.36 -12.86
C ALA A 57 -16.54 -1.41 -13.40
N LYS A 58 -16.35 -2.69 -13.05
CA LYS A 58 -17.27 -3.78 -13.43
C LYS A 58 -18.62 -3.73 -12.70
N HIS A 59 -18.70 -3.07 -11.55
CA HIS A 59 -19.93 -2.97 -10.78
C HIS A 59 -20.85 -1.84 -11.25
N ILE A 60 -20.29 -0.80 -11.89
CA ILE A 60 -21.06 0.35 -12.39
C ILE A 60 -22.23 -0.07 -13.33
N PRO A 61 -22.04 -0.98 -14.30
CA PRO A 61 -23.14 -1.46 -15.14
C PRO A 61 -24.28 -2.13 -14.36
N ASP A 62 -23.97 -2.86 -13.29
CA ASP A 62 -25.00 -3.51 -12.46
C ASP A 62 -25.85 -2.45 -11.75
N ILE A 63 -25.22 -1.40 -11.22
CA ILE A 63 -25.92 -0.26 -10.62
C ILE A 63 -26.78 0.47 -11.65
N GLU A 64 -26.29 0.64 -12.88
CA GLU A 64 -27.06 1.25 -13.97
C GLU A 64 -28.30 0.42 -14.33
N ILE A 65 -28.18 -0.91 -14.38
CA ILE A 65 -29.32 -1.82 -14.60
C ILE A 65 -30.35 -1.68 -13.48
N GLU A 66 -29.92 -1.69 -12.21
CA GLU A 66 -30.84 -1.54 -11.08
C GLU A 66 -31.49 -0.16 -11.03
N LEU A 67 -30.76 0.90 -11.37
CA LEU A 67 -31.30 2.25 -11.49
C LEU A 67 -32.35 2.37 -12.61
N ASN A 68 -32.12 1.70 -13.75
CA ASN A 68 -33.08 1.65 -14.85
C ASN A 68 -34.37 0.92 -14.43
N LYS A 69 -34.25 -0.25 -13.79
CA LYS A 69 -35.41 -0.97 -13.23
C LYS A 69 -36.19 -0.12 -12.24
N PHE A 70 -35.49 0.57 -11.34
CA PHE A 70 -36.09 1.48 -10.37
C PHE A 70 -36.84 2.63 -11.06
N THR A 71 -36.26 3.21 -12.12
CA THR A 71 -36.88 4.27 -12.91
C THR A 71 -38.16 3.79 -13.62
N ASP A 72 -38.16 2.57 -14.14
CA ASP A 72 -39.33 1.98 -14.78
C ASP A 72 -40.44 1.69 -13.76
N GLN A 73 -40.11 1.19 -12.57
CA GLN A 73 -41.06 1.02 -11.47
C GLN A 73 -41.72 2.34 -11.07
N LEU A 74 -40.94 3.42 -10.95
CA LEU A 74 -41.45 4.76 -10.66
C LEU A 74 -42.40 5.27 -11.76
N ARG A 75 -42.05 5.04 -13.03
CA ARG A 75 -42.90 5.42 -14.17
C ARG A 75 -44.23 4.67 -14.16
N GLN A 76 -44.19 3.35 -13.90
CA GLN A 76 -45.38 2.52 -13.85
C GLN A 76 -46.32 2.94 -12.73
N SER A 77 -45.81 3.12 -11.50
CA SER A 77 -46.65 3.52 -10.36
C SER A 77 -47.23 4.94 -10.52
N ARG A 78 -46.50 5.86 -11.18
CA ARG A 78 -47.05 7.16 -11.57
C ARG A 78 -48.20 7.02 -12.57
N HIS A 79 -48.09 6.11 -13.53
CA HIS A 79 -49.12 5.87 -14.54
C HIS A 79 -50.36 5.19 -13.92
N GLU A 80 -50.17 4.26 -13.00
CA GLU A 80 -51.23 3.53 -12.29
C GLU A 80 -51.89 4.40 -11.20
N ASN A 81 -51.24 5.50 -10.79
CA ASN A 81 -51.68 6.44 -9.75
C ASN A 81 -52.02 5.73 -8.42
N ASP A 82 -51.22 4.73 -8.08
CA ASP A 82 -51.46 3.77 -7.00
C ASP A 82 -50.47 3.88 -5.84
N PHE A 83 -49.54 4.85 -5.91
CA PHE A 83 -48.53 5.03 -4.88
C PHE A 83 -49.09 5.62 -3.59
N VAL A 84 -48.58 5.11 -2.47
CA VAL A 84 -48.86 5.61 -1.12
C VAL A 84 -47.56 6.00 -0.41
N GLU A 85 -47.67 6.60 0.78
CA GLU A 85 -46.52 7.10 1.54
C GLU A 85 -45.45 6.01 1.82
N THR A 86 -45.88 4.76 2.00
CA THR A 86 -44.94 3.63 2.19
C THR A 86 -44.10 3.36 0.94
N ASP A 87 -44.61 3.63 -0.26
CA ASP A 87 -43.84 3.49 -1.50
C ASP A 87 -42.77 4.57 -1.62
N LEU A 88 -43.09 5.82 -1.23
CA LEU A 88 -42.12 6.91 -1.18
C LEU A 88 -40.96 6.59 -0.24
N TYR A 89 -41.26 6.04 0.94
CA TYR A 89 -40.23 5.63 1.89
C TYR A 89 -39.35 4.49 1.34
N ARG A 90 -39.98 3.48 0.71
CA ARG A 90 -39.26 2.37 0.06
C ARG A 90 -38.33 2.87 -1.03
N TRP A 91 -38.82 3.73 -1.93
CA TRP A 91 -38.03 4.26 -3.04
C TRP A 91 -36.86 5.11 -2.58
N LYS A 92 -37.06 5.93 -1.53
CA LYS A 92 -35.97 6.69 -0.91
C LYS A 92 -34.88 5.75 -0.38
N ASN A 93 -35.26 4.68 0.32
CA ASN A 93 -34.29 3.72 0.86
C ASN A 93 -33.55 2.97 -0.26
N GLN A 94 -34.23 2.58 -1.33
CA GLN A 94 -33.60 1.95 -2.49
C GLN A 94 -32.57 2.88 -3.16
N LEU A 95 -32.87 4.17 -3.30
CA LEU A 95 -31.91 5.15 -3.81
C LEU A 95 -30.70 5.35 -2.90
N ILE A 96 -30.92 5.37 -1.58
CA ILE A 96 -29.82 5.43 -0.60
C ILE A 96 -28.94 4.19 -0.75
N GLN A 97 -29.54 3.00 -0.84
CA GLN A 97 -28.79 1.75 -1.02
C GLN A 97 -27.98 1.75 -2.33
N LEU A 98 -28.58 2.14 -3.45
CA LEU A 98 -27.87 2.24 -4.74
C LEU A 98 -26.71 3.25 -4.68
N SER A 99 -26.92 4.38 -3.98
CA SER A 99 -25.86 5.37 -3.74
C SER A 99 -24.72 4.79 -2.89
N ASP A 100 -25.04 4.04 -1.85
CA ASP A 100 -24.05 3.40 -1.00
C ASP A 100 -23.26 2.32 -1.76
N GLU A 101 -23.95 1.48 -2.53
CA GLU A 101 -23.34 0.42 -3.35
C GLU A 101 -22.45 0.99 -4.48
N LEU A 102 -22.84 2.12 -5.07
CA LEU A 102 -22.03 2.83 -6.07
C LEU A 102 -20.67 3.30 -5.50
N ASN A 103 -20.69 3.83 -4.28
CA ASN A 103 -19.48 4.36 -3.63
C ASN A 103 -18.64 3.25 -2.98
N LYS A 104 -19.32 2.24 -2.44
CA LYS A 104 -18.69 1.13 -1.71
C LYS A 104 -19.42 -0.17 -2.02
N PRO A 105 -18.98 -0.90 -3.06
CA PRO A 105 -19.54 -2.20 -3.38
C PRO A 105 -19.42 -3.15 -2.20
N SER A 106 -20.53 -3.78 -1.80
CA SER A 106 -20.59 -4.68 -0.64
C SER A 106 -19.74 -5.94 -0.79
N ASN A 107 -19.43 -6.32 -2.03
CA ASN A 107 -18.58 -7.46 -2.38
C ASN A 107 -17.07 -7.15 -2.30
N ILE A 108 -16.66 -5.91 -2.00
CA ILE A 108 -15.25 -5.53 -1.89
C ILE A 108 -14.92 -5.15 -0.44
N THR A 109 -13.87 -5.75 0.11
CA THR A 109 -13.34 -5.40 1.43
C THR A 109 -11.83 -5.33 1.40
N ILE A 110 -11.28 -4.23 1.91
CA ILE A 110 -9.83 -4.09 2.11
C ILE A 110 -9.48 -4.76 3.44
N ARG A 111 -8.52 -5.67 3.41
CA ARG A 111 -7.98 -6.34 4.60
C ARG A 111 -6.47 -6.12 4.67
N GLN A 112 -5.95 -6.08 5.87
CA GLN A 112 -4.52 -6.02 6.13
C GLN A 112 -4.06 -7.36 6.70
N ASP A 113 -3.06 -7.98 6.07
CA ASP A 113 -2.38 -9.14 6.64
C ASP A 113 -1.50 -8.67 7.81
N SER A 114 -1.42 -9.47 8.86
CA SER A 114 -0.53 -9.24 10.00
C SER A 114 0.92 -9.61 9.71
N LYS A 115 1.19 -10.32 8.60
CA LYS A 115 2.54 -10.60 8.12
C LYS A 115 3.21 -9.33 7.59
N SER A 116 4.48 -9.15 7.95
CA SER A 116 5.23 -7.98 7.53
C SER A 116 5.55 -8.03 6.03
N LEU A 117 5.17 -6.98 5.30
CA LEU A 117 5.57 -6.78 3.91
C LEU A 117 7.06 -6.39 3.81
N VAL A 118 7.61 -5.80 4.87
CA VAL A 118 8.99 -5.32 4.95
C VAL A 118 9.78 -6.15 5.94
N ASN A 119 10.98 -6.57 5.54
CA ASN A 119 11.88 -7.28 6.44
C ASN A 119 12.43 -6.33 7.51
N ARG A 120 12.56 -6.82 8.74
CA ARG A 120 13.19 -6.06 9.83
C ARG A 120 14.70 -6.02 9.62
N ILE A 121 15.29 -4.82 9.63
CA ILE A 121 16.74 -4.62 9.59
C ILE A 121 17.28 -4.63 11.01
N TYR A 122 18.35 -5.39 11.26
CA TYR A 122 19.05 -5.45 12.54
C TYR A 122 20.56 -5.47 12.29
N VAL A 123 21.32 -4.98 13.28
CA VAL A 123 22.79 -4.99 13.26
C VAL A 123 23.26 -5.83 14.43
N ASP A 124 23.95 -6.93 14.15
CA ASP A 124 24.59 -7.75 15.18
C ASP A 124 26.01 -7.25 15.44
N ILE A 125 26.27 -6.82 16.67
CA ILE A 125 27.59 -6.34 17.09
C ILE A 125 28.22 -7.39 18.00
N SER A 126 29.10 -8.23 17.45
CA SER A 126 29.93 -9.11 18.26
C SER A 126 31.15 -8.34 18.79
N THR A 127 31.19 -8.03 20.09
CA THR A 127 32.39 -7.44 20.70
C THR A 127 33.44 -8.53 20.90
N SER A 128 34.45 -8.57 20.03
CA SER A 128 35.65 -9.38 20.30
C SER A 128 36.48 -8.69 21.38
N LYS A 129 36.29 -9.08 22.65
CA LYS A 129 37.27 -8.82 23.71
C LYS A 129 38.54 -9.63 23.45
N CYS A 130 39.65 -8.95 23.17
CA CYS A 130 41.02 -9.36 23.50
C CYS A 130 41.84 -8.06 23.53
N CYS A 131 42.59 -7.71 24.57
CA CYS A 131 43.65 -8.51 25.19
C CYS A 131 43.65 -8.37 26.72
N SER A 132 43.67 -9.50 27.43
CA SER A 132 44.30 -9.59 28.75
C SER A 132 45.80 -9.80 28.51
N TYR A 133 46.61 -8.77 28.76
CA TYR A 133 48.05 -8.96 28.95
C TYR A 133 48.26 -9.43 30.39
N VAL A 134 48.77 -10.66 30.53
CA VAL A 134 49.44 -11.16 31.73
C VAL A 134 50.86 -10.64 31.73
#